data_AF-A0A943N7R2-F1
#
_entry.id   AF-A0A943N7R2-F1
#
_cell.length_a   1.000
_cell.length_b   1.000
_cell.length_c   1.000
_cell.angle_alpha   90.00
_cell.angle_beta   90.00
_cell.angle_gamma   90.00
#
_symmetry.space_group_name_H-M   'P 1'
#
loop_
_entity.id
_entity.type
_entity.pdbx_description
1 polymer ?
#
loop_
_entity_poly.entity_id
_entity_poly.type
_entity_poly.pdbx_seq_one_letter_code
_entity_poly.pdbx_strand_id
1 'polypeptide(L)'
;MANHKSALKRVAVTAKKNLTRVKTAIKSFDKSLEAGDQAAITAAYVNAVSTVDKATAKGVLHKNNANRKKAQLALKLAAKAN
;
A
#
# COMPACT_ATOMS: atom_id res chain seq x y z
N MET A 1 9.31 27.02 9.96
CA MET A 1 10.51 26.71 9.16
C MET A 1 11.53 26.03 10.07
N ALA A 2 12.26 25.01 9.60
CA ALA A 2 13.23 24.30 10.44
C ALA A 2 14.57 25.09 10.45
N ASN A 3 14.89 25.74 11.55
CA ASN A 3 16.02 26.69 11.60
C ASN A 3 17.30 26.11 12.23
N HIS A 4 17.24 24.92 12.83
CA HIS A 4 18.37 24.25 13.48
C HIS A 4 18.92 23.11 12.60
N LYS A 5 20.24 22.87 12.60
CA LYS A 5 20.90 21.84 11.76
C LYS A 5 20.29 20.45 11.95
N SER A 6 19.98 20.06 13.20
CA SER A 6 19.32 18.78 13.48
C SER A 6 17.90 18.72 12.90
N ALA A 7 17.15 19.81 12.91
CA ALA A 7 15.80 19.88 12.37
C ALA A 7 15.81 19.76 10.84
N LEU A 8 16.72 20.46 10.15
CA LEU A 8 16.90 20.32 8.69
C LEU A 8 17.25 18.87 8.31
N LYS A 9 18.15 18.22 9.06
CA LYS A 9 18.46 16.80 8.86
C LYS A 9 17.24 15.91 9.06
N ARG A 10 16.42 16.15 10.09
CA ARG A 10 15.19 15.39 10.33
C ARG A 10 14.19 15.56 9.19
N VAL A 11 14.02 16.78 8.65
CA VAL A 11 13.16 17.04 7.48
C VAL A 11 13.61 16.21 6.27
N ALA A 12 14.91 16.21 5.95
CA ALA A 12 15.46 15.44 4.84
C ALA A 12 15.24 13.91 5.02
N VAL A 13 15.47 13.39 6.23
CA VAL A 13 15.26 11.97 6.54
C VAL A 13 13.79 11.58 6.45
N THR A 14 12.88 12.42 6.95
CA THR A 14 11.43 12.19 6.88
C THR A 14 10.94 12.18 5.44
N ALA A 15 11.39 13.12 4.60
CA ALA A 15 11.04 13.17 3.19
C ALA A 15 11.41 11.85 2.47
N LYS A 16 12.62 11.31 2.73
CA LYS A 16 13.06 10.02 2.17
C LYS A 16 12.25 8.82 2.66
N LYS A 17 11.79 8.85 3.92
CA LYS A 17 11.02 7.75 4.52
C LYS A 17 9.54 7.74 4.11
N ASN A 18 8.98 8.88 3.71
CA ASN A 18 7.55 9.03 3.38
C ASN A 18 7.12 8.49 2.00
N LEU A 19 7.91 7.61 1.37
CA LEU A 19 7.55 7.00 0.08
C LEU A 19 6.34 6.05 0.24
N THR A 20 5.21 6.39 -0.39
CA THR A 20 3.90 5.75 -0.16
C THR A 20 3.64 4.49 -1.02
N ARG A 21 4.55 3.51 -0.98
CA ARG A 21 4.45 2.27 -1.80
C ARG A 21 3.12 1.51 -1.65
N VAL A 22 2.57 1.44 -0.43
CA VAL A 22 1.29 0.75 -0.17
C VAL A 22 0.12 1.41 -0.90
N LYS A 23 0.08 2.76 -0.94
CA LYS A 23 -1.02 3.49 -1.59
C LYS A 23 -0.98 3.28 -3.10
N THR A 24 0.23 3.23 -3.68
CA THR A 24 0.42 2.96 -5.11
C THR A 24 -0.01 1.55 -5.49
N ALA A 25 0.34 0.54 -4.70
CA ALA A 25 -0.04 -0.85 -4.97
C ALA A 25 -1.56 -1.10 -4.92
N ILE A 26 -2.26 -0.41 -4.02
CA ILE A 26 -3.73 -0.47 -3.96
C ILE A 26 -4.34 0.20 -5.19
N LYS A 27 -3.83 1.37 -5.59
CA LYS A 27 -4.29 2.06 -6.81
C LYS A 27 -4.05 1.25 -8.09
N SER A 28 -2.95 0.51 -8.19
CA SER A 28 -2.73 -0.36 -9.35
C SER A 28 -3.73 -1.51 -9.38
N PHE A 29 -4.08 -2.08 -8.22
CA PHE A 29 -5.13 -3.10 -8.14
C PHE A 29 -6.50 -2.55 -8.54
N ASP A 30 -6.88 -1.38 -8.04
CA ASP A 30 -8.16 -0.75 -8.42
C ASP A 30 -8.22 -0.49 -9.94
N LYS A 31 -7.12 -0.05 -10.57
CA LYS A 31 -7.04 0.10 -12.03
C LYS A 31 -7.16 -1.23 -12.79
N SER A 32 -6.51 -2.29 -12.30
CA SER A 32 -6.62 -3.62 -12.91
C SER A 32 -8.04 -4.17 -12.82
N LEU A 33 -8.76 -3.88 -11.73
CA LEU A 33 -10.17 -4.23 -11.60
C LEU A 33 -11.07 -3.49 -12.60
N GLU A 34 -10.79 -2.22 -12.89
CA GLU A 34 -11.52 -1.45 -13.91
C GLU A 34 -11.27 -1.97 -15.32
N ALA A 35 -10.04 -2.42 -15.61
CA ALA A 35 -9.65 -2.92 -16.93
C ALA A 35 -10.20 -4.33 -17.25
N GLY A 36 -10.57 -5.12 -16.24
CA GLY A 36 -11.26 -6.41 -16.43
C GLY A 36 -10.38 -7.60 -16.88
N ASP A 37 -9.06 -7.47 -16.87
CA ASP A 37 -8.15 -8.59 -17.18
C ASP A 37 -7.89 -9.46 -15.93
N GLN A 38 -8.39 -10.70 -15.97
CA GLN A 38 -8.29 -11.65 -14.86
C GLN A 38 -6.83 -11.99 -14.48
N ALA A 39 -5.91 -12.05 -15.45
CA ALA A 39 -4.51 -12.33 -15.19
C ALA A 39 -3.83 -11.13 -14.52
N ALA A 40 -4.13 -9.92 -14.98
CA ALA A 40 -3.64 -8.69 -14.36
C ALA A 40 -4.19 -8.48 -12.95
N ILE A 41 -5.46 -8.82 -12.70
CA ILE A 41 -6.11 -8.68 -11.38
C ILE A 41 -5.44 -9.60 -10.36
N THR A 42 -5.21 -10.87 -10.70
CA THR A 42 -4.57 -11.83 -9.78
C THR A 42 -3.13 -11.42 -9.46
N ALA A 43 -2.35 -11.00 -10.46
CA ALA A 43 -0.99 -10.50 -10.25
C ALA A 43 -0.96 -9.22 -9.39
N ALA A 44 -1.85 -8.26 -9.66
CA ALA A 44 -1.96 -7.02 -8.90
C ALA A 44 -2.38 -7.27 -7.45
N TYR A 45 -3.28 -8.23 -7.21
CA TYR A 45 -3.73 -8.63 -5.89
C TYR A 45 -2.58 -9.21 -5.05
N VAL A 46 -1.83 -10.18 -5.59
CA VAL A 46 -0.67 -10.79 -4.90
C VAL A 46 0.36 -9.72 -4.56
N ASN A 47 0.65 -8.81 -5.49
CA ASN A 47 1.56 -7.70 -5.27
C ASN A 47 1.07 -6.72 -4.18
N ALA A 48 -0.22 -6.41 -4.16
CA ALA A 48 -0.82 -5.54 -3.14
C ALA A 48 -0.75 -6.16 -1.74
N VAL A 49 -1.12 -7.45 -1.61
CA VAL A 49 -1.05 -8.19 -0.34
C VAL A 49 0.38 -8.28 0.17
N SER A 50 1.32 -8.70 -0.69
CA SER A 50 2.76 -8.77 -0.35
C SER A 50 3.32 -7.43 0.13
N THR A 51 2.90 -6.33 -0.51
CA THR A 51 3.33 -4.98 -0.12
C THR A 51 2.76 -4.56 1.22
N VAL A 52 1.52 -4.92 1.53
CA VAL A 52 0.89 -4.65 2.84
C VAL A 52 1.61 -5.42 3.95
N ASP A 53 1.87 -6.72 3.76
CA ASP A 53 2.52 -7.54 4.78
C ASP A 53 3.98 -7.10 5.03
N LYS A 54 4.72 -6.73 3.97
CA LYS A 54 6.06 -6.13 4.11
C LYS A 54 6.03 -4.79 4.86
N ALA A 55 4.97 -4.00 4.70
CA ALA A 55 4.80 -2.75 5.42
C ALA A 55 4.49 -2.99 6.92
N THR A 56 3.78 -4.07 7.26
CA THR A 56 3.58 -4.50 8.64
C THR A 56 4.86 -4.98 9.28
N ALA A 57 5.65 -5.82 8.59
CA ALA A 57 6.93 -6.32 9.10
C ALA A 57 7.92 -5.18 9.40
N LYS A 58 7.89 -4.10 8.62
CA LYS A 58 8.72 -2.89 8.84
C LYS A 58 8.15 -1.91 9.87
N GLY A 59 7.03 -2.24 10.52
CA GLY A 59 6.37 -1.38 11.50
C GLY A 59 5.72 -0.12 10.92
N VAL A 60 5.59 -0.02 9.58
CA VAL A 60 4.97 1.13 8.90
C VAL A 60 3.44 1.08 9.06
N LEU A 61 2.87 -0.11 9.12
CA LEU A 61 1.44 -0.34 9.39
C LEU A 61 1.27 -1.20 10.64
N HIS A 62 0.34 -0.81 11.50
CA HIS A 62 -0.12 -1.68 12.58
C HIS A 62 -0.85 -2.91 12.01
N LYS A 63 -0.75 -4.05 12.70
CA LYS A 63 -1.37 -5.34 12.31
C LYS A 63 -2.85 -5.22 11.96
N ASN A 64 -3.62 -4.46 12.75
CA ASN A 64 -5.06 -4.28 12.51
C ASN A 64 -5.35 -3.47 11.24
N ASN A 65 -4.51 -2.48 10.91
CA ASN A 65 -4.67 -1.70 9.68
C ASN A 65 -4.36 -2.55 8.44
N ALA A 66 -3.31 -3.37 8.53
CA ALA A 66 -2.97 -4.32 7.48
C ALA A 66 -4.08 -5.36 7.26
N ASN A 67 -4.63 -5.93 8.34
CA ASN A 67 -5.75 -6.87 8.27
C ASN A 67 -6.99 -6.23 7.62
N ARG A 68 -7.34 -5.00 8.02
CA ARG A 68 -8.45 -4.26 7.40
C ARG A 68 -8.24 -4.07 5.90
N LYS A 69 -7.03 -3.71 5.48
CA LYS A 69 -6.71 -3.52 4.05
C LYS A 69 -6.78 -4.82 3.26
N LYS A 70 -6.26 -5.93 3.81
CA LYS A 70 -6.37 -7.25 3.17
C LYS A 70 -7.83 -7.68 3.01
N ALA A 71 -8.65 -7.49 4.05
CA ALA A 71 -10.08 -7.77 3.99
C ALA A 71 -10.78 -6.91 2.91
N GLN A 72 -10.47 -5.62 2.82
CA GLN A 72 -11.02 -4.74 1.78
C GLN A 72 -10.65 -5.18 0.36
N LEU A 73 -9.40 -5.60 0.12
CA LEU A 73 -8.96 -6.10 -1.18
C LEU A 73 -9.70 -7.39 -1.56
N ALA A 74 -9.85 -8.32 -0.61
CA ALA A 74 -10.57 -9.57 -0.82
C ALA A 74 -12.07 -9.33 -1.12
N LEU A 75 -12.72 -8.44 -0.37
CA LEU A 75 -14.11 -8.07 -0.62
C LEU A 75 -14.31 -7.46 -2.01
N LYS A 76 -13.41 -6.57 -2.44
CA LYS A 76 -13.46 -5.97 -3.78
C LYS A 76 -13.29 -7.00 -4.89
N LEU A 77 -12.39 -7.96 -4.71
CA LEU A 77 -12.18 -9.05 -5.67
C LEU A 77 -13.44 -9.93 -5.76
N ALA A 78 -14.02 -10.30 -4.62
CA ALA A 78 -15.22 -11.12 -4.55
C ALA A 78 -16.45 -10.41 -5.15
N ALA A 79 -16.61 -9.11 -4.91
CA ALA A 79 -17.73 -8.32 -5.43
C ALA A 79 -17.73 -8.20 -6.97
N LYS A 80 -16.58 -8.37 -7.64
CA LYS A 80 -16.48 -8.34 -9.11
C LYS A 80 -16.59 -9.72 -9.77
N ALA A 81 -16.52 -10.79 -8.98
CA ALA A 81 -16.62 -12.16 -9.45
C ALA A 81 -18.07 -12.67 -9.56
N ASN A 82 -19.04 -11.90 -9.06
CA ASN A 82 -20.49 -12.12 -9.19
C ASN A 82 -21.09 -11.09 -10.16
#